data_AF-A0A2G9T4S8-F1
#
_entry.id   AF-A0A2G9T4S8-F1
#
_cell.length_a   1.000
_cell.length_b   1.000
_cell.length_c   1.000
_cell.angle_alpha   90.00
_cell.angle_beta   90.00
_cell.angle_gamma   90.00
#
_symmetry.space_group_name_H-M   'P 1'
#
loop_
_entity.id
_entity.type
_entity.pdbx_description
1 polymer ?
#
loop_
_entity_poly.entity_id
_entity_poly.type
_entity_poly.pdbx_seq_one_letter_code
_entity_poly.pdbx_strand_id
1 'polypeptide(L)'
;VTPIKDVVTEFKTPDSLQTAASRGTNHGGLLSSNFAFKGINVSSRRMAHTDVKFPDFSNYRREVTLDTQKAARDTEDQRRSLSHAVFYGAGGVMSLWAAKEIAQVSVLFK
;
A
#
# COMPACT_ATOMS: atom_id res chain seq x y z
N VAL A 1 7.99 -4.30 -7.24
CA VAL A 1 7.15 -3.75 -6.16
C VAL A 1 7.47 -2.27 -6.07
N THR A 2 6.52 -1.39 -6.40
CA THR A 2 6.72 0.05 -6.20
C THR A 2 6.95 0.29 -4.71
N PRO A 3 8.03 0.97 -4.30
CA PRO A 3 8.27 1.25 -2.89
C PRO A 3 7.08 2.00 -2.32
N ILE A 4 6.71 1.67 -1.08
CA ILE A 4 5.57 2.29 -0.42
C ILE A 4 5.87 3.78 -0.30
N LYS A 5 5.13 4.60 -1.04
CA LYS A 5 5.25 6.07 -0.96
C LYS A 5 4.51 6.54 0.29
N ASP A 6 5.06 6.23 1.47
CA ASP A 6 4.62 6.79 2.76
C ASP A 6 5.12 8.23 2.97
N VAL A 7 5.70 8.84 1.93
CA VAL A 7 6.06 10.25 1.96
C VAL A 7 4.78 11.03 2.18
N VAL A 8 4.70 11.70 3.32
CA VAL A 8 3.64 12.67 3.63
C VAL A 8 3.75 13.80 2.61
N THR A 9 3.05 13.66 1.49
CA THR A 9 3.05 14.63 0.39
C THR A 9 2.11 15.80 0.67
N GLU A 10 1.19 15.65 1.63
CA GLU A 10 0.29 16.71 2.06
C GLU A 10 0.37 16.95 3.56
N PHE A 11 0.84 18.14 3.95
CA PHE A 11 0.87 18.60 5.35
C PHE A 11 -0.52 19.09 5.81
N LYS A 12 -1.57 18.30 5.61
CA LYS A 12 -2.94 18.70 5.98
C LYS A 12 -3.27 18.40 7.44
N THR A 13 -2.57 17.46 8.07
CA THR A 13 -2.87 17.00 9.43
C THR A 13 -1.95 17.70 10.44
N PRO A 14 -2.44 18.14 11.62
CA PRO A 14 -1.60 18.77 12.64
C PRO A 14 -0.39 17.92 13.04
N ASP A 15 -0.49 16.59 13.00
CA ASP A 15 0.63 15.68 13.29
C ASP A 15 1.73 15.73 12.22
N SER A 16 1.35 15.90 10.95
CA SER A 16 2.31 16.08 9.86
C SER A 16 3.03 17.43 9.95
N LEU A 17 2.32 18.48 10.38
CA LEU A 17 2.89 19.81 10.60
C LEU A 17 3.83 19.82 11.81
N GLN A 18 3.46 19.15 12.90
CA GLN A 18 4.31 19.00 14.08
C GLN A 18 5.55 18.12 13.80
N THR A 19 5.39 17.05 13.01
CA THR A 19 6.51 16.21 12.55
C THR A 19 7.45 16.98 11.62
N ALA A 20 6.92 17.84 10.74
CA ALA A 20 7.74 18.72 9.91
C ALA A 20 8.47 19.80 10.73
N ALA A 21 7.78 20.45 11.68
CA ALA A 21 8.35 21.48 12.54
C ALA A 21 9.48 20.92 13.43
N SER A 22 9.31 19.71 13.97
CA SER A 22 10.35 19.02 14.75
C SER A 22 11.54 18.54 13.92
N ARG A 23 11.37 18.28 12.62
CA ARG A 23 12.49 17.99 11.72
C ARG A 23 13.36 19.22 11.46
N GLY A 24 12.76 20.42 11.38
CA GLY A 24 13.48 21.69 11.20
C GLY A 24 14.29 22.17 12.41
N THR A 25 14.04 21.64 13.62
CA THR A 25 14.78 22.04 14.83
C THR A 25 16.04 21.20 15.08
N ASN A 26 16.34 20.20 14.25
CA ASN A 26 17.51 19.33 14.37
C ASN A 26 18.73 19.83 13.55
N HIS A 27 18.74 21.09 13.12
CA HIS A 27 19.94 21.67 12.52
C HIS A 27 20.95 22.00 13.61
N GLY A 28 21.97 21.13 13.73
CA GLY A 28 23.09 21.25 14.65
C GLY A 28 23.93 22.51 14.41
N GLY A 29 23.46 23.63 14.93
CA GLY A 29 24.24 24.85 15.06
C GLY A 29 25.11 24.80 16.31
N LEU A 30 26.39 25.11 16.15
CA LEU A 30 27.46 25.17 17.16
C LEU A 30 27.19 26.15 18.33
N LEU A 31 26.04 26.82 18.36
CA LEU A 31 25.63 27.80 19.39
C LEU A 31 24.42 27.36 20.23
N SER A 32 24.02 26.09 20.17
CA SER A 32 22.93 25.54 21.01
C SER A 32 23.40 25.29 22.45
N SER A 33 23.68 26.36 23.19
CA SER A 33 23.87 26.32 24.64
C SER A 33 22.56 25.92 25.32
N ASN A 34 22.53 24.70 25.88
CA ASN A 34 21.76 24.09 26.99
C ASN A 34 20.44 24.71 27.55
N PHE A 35 19.76 25.63 26.85
CA PHE A 35 18.47 26.22 27.20
C PHE A 35 17.57 26.32 25.96
N ALA A 36 17.59 25.31 25.09
CA ALA A 36 16.62 25.21 24.02
C ALA A 36 15.36 24.53 24.56
N PHE A 37 14.38 25.36 24.89
CA PHE A 37 12.97 25.07 25.18
C PHE A 37 12.54 23.79 24.43
N LYS A 38 12.61 22.62 25.08
CA LYS A 38 11.93 21.41 24.60
C LYS A 38 10.45 21.69 24.79
N GLY A 39 9.87 22.41 23.84
CA GLY A 39 8.48 22.82 23.84
C GLY A 39 7.63 21.61 24.18
N ILE A 40 7.00 21.65 25.35
CA ILE A 40 5.97 20.71 25.73
C ILE A 40 4.80 21.00 24.80
N ASN A 41 4.82 20.43 23.59
CA ASN A 41 3.69 20.43 22.68
C ASN A 41 2.68 19.40 23.18
N VAL A 42 2.06 19.68 24.34
CA VAL A 42 0.86 18.96 24.78
C VAL A 42 -0.31 19.58 24.04
N SER A 43 -0.60 19.07 22.85
CA SER A 43 -1.92 19.30 22.28
C SER A 43 -2.88 18.39 23.06
N SER A 44 -3.72 18.98 23.91
CA SER A 44 -4.88 18.25 24.44
C SER A 44 -5.82 17.99 23.27
N ARG A 45 -5.73 16.81 22.66
CA ARG A 45 -6.46 16.46 21.45
C ARG A 45 -7.57 15.47 21.76
N ARG A 46 -8.79 15.79 21.32
CA ARG A 46 -9.89 14.83 21.29
C ARG A 46 -9.59 13.83 20.19
N MET A 47 -9.31 12.59 20.57
CA MET A 47 -9.12 11.50 19.62
C MET A 47 -10.46 10.78 19.46
N ALA A 48 -11.31 11.29 18.56
CA ALA A 48 -12.55 10.62 18.19
C ALA A 48 -12.32 9.75 16.95
N HIS A 49 -12.97 8.58 16.88
CA HIS A 49 -12.87 7.69 15.71
C HIS A 49 -13.45 8.31 14.42
N THR A 50 -14.21 9.41 14.54
CA THR A 50 -14.73 10.21 13.41
C THR A 50 -13.65 11.01 12.69
N ASP A 51 -12.56 11.32 13.38
CA ASP A 51 -11.46 12.17 12.88
C ASP A 51 -10.43 11.33 12.09
N VAL A 52 -10.54 10.00 12.18
CA VAL A 52 -9.73 9.07 11.39
C VAL A 52 -10.32 8.96 9.98
N LYS A 53 -9.53 9.28 8.97
CA LYS A 53 -9.86 9.08 7.55
C LYS A 53 -8.92 8.04 6.97
N PHE A 54 -9.43 7.25 6.02
CA PHE A 54 -8.59 6.34 5.27
C PHE A 54 -7.58 7.14 4.43
N PRO A 55 -6.30 6.73 4.40
CA PRO A 55 -5.31 7.30 3.50
C PRO A 55 -5.72 7.15 2.03
N ASP A 56 -5.16 8.01 1.17
CA ASP A 56 -5.33 7.86 -0.27
C ASP A 56 -4.51 6.66 -0.79
N PHE A 57 -5.19 5.68 -1.38
CA PHE A 57 -4.59 4.48 -1.98
C PHE A 57 -4.60 4.52 -3.52
N SER A 58 -4.83 5.69 -4.13
CA SER A 58 -4.90 5.84 -5.59
C SER A 58 -3.70 5.23 -6.33
N ASN A 59 -2.49 5.32 -5.75
CA ASN A 59 -1.27 4.74 -6.31
C ASN A 59 -1.24 3.20 -6.35
N TYR A 60 -2.02 2.52 -5.52
CA TYR A 60 -2.06 1.05 -5.43
C TYR A 60 -3.31 0.45 -6.05
N ARG A 61 -4.34 1.26 -6.25
CA ARG A 61 -5.58 0.81 -6.89
C ARG A 61 -5.32 0.50 -8.36
N ARG A 62 -6.02 -0.50 -8.87
CA ARG A 62 -6.07 -0.73 -10.32
C ARG A 62 -6.81 0.45 -10.95
N GLU A 63 -6.43 0.83 -12.17
CA GLU A 63 -7.02 1.94 -12.92
C GLU A 63 -8.56 1.82 -13.01
N VAL A 64 -9.06 0.59 -13.18
CA VAL A 64 -10.50 0.26 -13.23
C VAL A 64 -11.29 0.51 -11.93
N THR A 65 -10.59 0.80 -10.82
CA THR A 65 -11.16 1.09 -9.49
C THR A 65 -10.72 2.44 -8.93
N LEU A 66 -10.06 3.27 -9.76
CA LEU A 66 -9.56 4.56 -9.34
C LEU A 66 -10.70 5.58 -9.17
N ASP A 67 -11.70 5.51 -10.06
CA ASP A 67 -12.87 6.38 -10.02
C ASP A 67 -13.76 6.06 -8.81
N THR A 68 -14.05 7.09 -8.02
CA THR A 68 -14.87 7.02 -6.80
C THR A 68 -16.36 7.27 -7.05
N GLN A 69 -16.72 7.83 -8.23
CA GLN A 69 -18.11 8.07 -8.61
C GLN A 69 -18.76 6.85 -9.26
N LYS A 70 -17.93 5.94 -9.79
CA LYS A 70 -18.39 4.68 -10.37
C LYS A 70 -18.45 3.55 -9.35
N ALA A 71 -19.47 2.69 -9.47
CA ALA A 71 -19.59 1.52 -8.62
C ALA A 71 -18.50 0.48 -8.93
N ALA A 72 -17.75 0.06 -7.90
CA ALA A 72 -16.68 -0.94 -8.04
C ALA A 72 -17.17 -2.36 -8.35
N ARG A 73 -18.49 -2.61 -8.21
CA ARG A 73 -19.12 -3.90 -8.51
C ARG A 73 -19.16 -4.19 -10.01
N ASP A 74 -19.27 -3.16 -10.84
CA ASP A 74 -19.38 -3.29 -12.29
C ASP A 74 -18.10 -3.87 -12.92
N THR A 75 -16.96 -3.73 -12.23
CA THR A 75 -15.65 -4.23 -12.66
C THR A 75 -15.16 -5.41 -11.82
N GLU A 76 -16.01 -5.97 -10.94
CA GLU A 76 -15.64 -7.02 -10.00
C GLU A 76 -15.36 -8.36 -10.70
N ASP A 77 -16.25 -8.78 -11.60
CA ASP A 77 -16.14 -10.04 -12.32
C ASP A 77 -14.87 -10.09 -13.18
N GLN A 78 -14.60 -9.01 -13.93
CA GLN A 78 -13.39 -8.91 -14.74
C GLN A 78 -12.11 -8.95 -13.90
N ARG A 79 -12.11 -8.32 -12.72
CA ARG A 79 -10.93 -8.31 -11.83
C ARG A 79 -10.65 -9.66 -11.21
N ARG A 80 -11.69 -10.47 -10.96
CA ARG A 80 -11.57 -11.83 -10.43
C ARG A 80 -11.24 -12.83 -11.52
N SER A 81 -11.87 -12.72 -12.68
CA SER A 81 -11.70 -13.67 -13.79
C SER A 81 -10.26 -13.69 -14.31
N LEU A 82 -9.58 -12.53 -14.37
CA LEU A 82 -8.19 -12.46 -14.85
C LEU A 82 -7.25 -13.32 -14.01
N SER A 83 -7.28 -13.20 -12.68
CA SER A 83 -6.41 -14.01 -11.81
C SER A 83 -6.76 -15.50 -11.89
N HIS A 84 -8.05 -15.84 -11.95
CA HIS A 84 -8.48 -17.23 -12.09
C HIS A 84 -8.07 -17.83 -13.43
N ALA A 85 -8.23 -17.10 -14.53
CA ALA A 85 -7.87 -17.55 -15.87
C ALA A 85 -6.35 -17.77 -15.99
N VAL A 86 -5.53 -16.91 -15.39
CA VAL A 86 -4.07 -17.08 -15.42
C VAL A 86 -3.63 -18.27 -14.56
N PHE A 87 -4.04 -18.33 -13.30
CA PHE A 87 -3.55 -19.37 -12.37
C PHE A 87 -4.18 -20.73 -12.65
N TYR A 88 -5.51 -20.81 -12.72
CA TYR A 88 -6.22 -22.08 -12.90
C TYR A 88 -6.43 -22.45 -14.36
N GLY A 89 -6.64 -21.46 -15.23
CA GLY A 89 -6.78 -21.69 -16.66
C GLY A 89 -5.44 -22.08 -17.29
N ALA A 90 -4.63 -21.09 -17.64
CA ALA A 90 -3.37 -21.32 -18.34
C ALA A 90 -2.36 -22.13 -17.50
N GLY A 91 -2.09 -21.68 -16.26
CA GLY A 91 -1.15 -22.36 -15.37
C GLY A 91 -1.57 -23.79 -15.02
N GLY A 92 -2.83 -23.96 -14.64
CA GLY A 92 -3.40 -25.26 -14.29
C GLY A 92 -3.35 -26.26 -15.43
N VAL A 93 -3.84 -25.90 -16.63
CA VAL A 93 -3.83 -26.79 -17.80
C VAL A 93 -2.41 -27.19 -18.20
N MET A 94 -1.48 -26.24 -18.22
CA MET A 94 -0.07 -26.54 -18.55
C MET A 94 0.56 -27.49 -17.53
N SER A 95 0.28 -27.31 -16.23
CA SER A 95 0.79 -28.19 -15.18
C SER A 95 0.24 -29.62 -15.29
N LEU A 96 -1.05 -29.76 -15.60
CA LEU A 96 -1.68 -31.06 -15.81
C LEU A 96 -1.15 -31.76 -17.05
N TRP A 97 -0.94 -31.02 -18.14
CA TRP A 97 -0.35 -31.57 -19.35
C TRP A 97 1.08 -32.07 -19.10
N ALA A 98 1.93 -31.26 -18.46
CA ALA A 98 3.28 -31.68 -18.09
C ALA A 98 3.28 -32.92 -17.20
N ALA A 99 2.40 -32.96 -16.19
CA ALA A 99 2.26 -34.13 -15.30
C ALA A 99 1.84 -35.39 -16.09
N LYS A 100 0.91 -35.26 -17.04
CA LYS A 100 0.50 -36.36 -17.93
C LYS A 100 1.69 -36.92 -18.70
N GLU A 101 2.47 -36.06 -19.36
CA GLU A 101 3.61 -36.51 -20.16
C GLU A 101 4.68 -37.18 -19.30
N ILE A 102 4.98 -36.62 -18.12
CA ILE A 102 5.93 -37.23 -17.16
C ILE A 102 5.46 -38.62 -16.73
N ALA A 103 4.18 -38.78 -16.42
CA ALA A 103 3.63 -40.07 -16.03
C ALA A 103 3.73 -41.09 -17.18
N GLN A 104 3.36 -40.71 -18.40
CA GLN A 104 3.45 -41.57 -19.58
C GLN A 104 4.89 -42.01 -19.85
N VAL A 105 5.83 -41.06 -19.82
CA VAL A 105 7.25 -41.34 -19.99
C VAL A 105 7.77 -42.29 -18.90
N SER A 106 7.42 -42.08 -17.64
CA SER A 106 7.87 -42.95 -16.54
C SER A 106 7.37 -44.39 -16.64
N VAL A 107 6.16 -44.60 -17.17
CA VAL A 107 5.61 -45.95 -17.39
C VAL A 107 6.24 -46.61 -18.61
N LEU A 108 6.49 -45.84 -19.69
CA LEU A 108 7.03 -46.36 -20.94
C LEU A 108 8.51 -46.75 -20.83
N PHE A 109 9.27 -46.13 -19.90
CA PHE A 109 10.66 -46.50 -19.59
C PHE A 109 10.80 -47.75 -18.69
N LYS A 110 9.70 -48.42 -18.34
CA LYS A 110 9.69 -49.63 -17.51
C LYS A 110 9.69 -50.89 -18.37
#